data_AF-A0A377DGW4-F1
#
_entry.id   AF-A0A377DGW4-F1
#
_cell.length_a   1.000
_cell.length_b   1.000
_cell.length_c   1.000
_cell.angle_alpha   90.00
_cell.angle_beta   90.00
_cell.angle_gamma   90.00
#
_symmetry.space_group_name_H-M   'P 1'
#
loop_
_entity.id
_entity.type
_entity.pdbx_description
1 polymer ?
#
loop_
_entity_poly.entity_id
_entity_poly.type
_entity_poly.pdbx_seq_one_letter_code
_entity_poly.pdbx_strand_id
1 'polypeptide(L)'
;MSQIGYMFLALGVQAWDAAIFHLMTHAFFKALLFLASGSVILACHHEQNIFKMGGLRKSIPLVYLCFLVGGAALSALPLVTAGFFSKDEISRVRWRMVNINLMVAGLVGAFMTSLYTFRMIFIVFHGKEQIHAHAVKGVTHSLPLIVLLILSTFVGALIVPPLQGVLPQTTELAHGSMLTLEITSGVVAVVGILLAAWLWLGKRTLVTSIANSAPGRLLSTWWYNAWGFDWLYDKVVRKPFLGIAWLLKRDPLNSMMNIPAVLSRLQVKVCC
;
A
#
# COMPACT_ATOMS: atom_id res chain seq x y z
N MET A 1 2.26 -0.72 0.20
CA MET A 1 3.55 -0.76 0.91
C MET A 1 3.49 -0.10 2.29
N SER A 2 2.91 1.10 2.45
CA SER A 2 2.81 1.79 3.76
C SER A 2 2.34 0.91 4.94
N GLN A 3 1.31 0.07 4.75
CA GLN A 3 0.78 -0.79 5.83
C GLN A 3 1.75 -1.88 6.29
N ILE A 4 2.54 -2.45 5.39
CA ILE A 4 3.63 -3.37 5.77
C ILE A 4 4.69 -2.60 6.57
N GLY A 5 4.93 -1.32 6.21
CA GLY A 5 5.75 -0.41 7.01
C GLY A 5 5.26 -0.33 8.47
N TYR A 6 3.96 -0.21 8.73
CA TYR A 6 3.39 -0.25 10.09
C TYR A 6 3.64 -1.58 10.81
N MET A 7 3.59 -2.71 10.10
CA MET A 7 3.88 -4.03 10.69
C MET A 7 5.34 -4.14 11.08
N PHE A 8 6.27 -3.75 10.20
CA PHE A 8 7.71 -3.73 10.49
C PHE A 8 8.03 -2.80 11.66
N LEU A 9 7.36 -1.66 11.67
CA LEU A 9 7.42 -0.67 12.71
C LEU A 9 6.95 -1.23 14.07
N ALA A 10 5.91 -2.07 14.10
CA ALA A 10 5.45 -2.78 15.29
C ALA A 10 6.45 -3.85 15.74
N LEU A 11 6.94 -4.67 14.81
CA LEU A 11 7.97 -5.68 15.09
C LEU A 11 9.26 -5.06 15.63
N GLY A 12 9.67 -3.90 15.11
CA GLY A 12 10.87 -3.18 15.56
C GLY A 12 10.77 -2.61 16.99
N VAL A 13 9.57 -2.46 17.52
CA VAL A 13 9.32 -2.11 18.94
C VAL A 13 8.83 -3.31 19.75
N GLN A 14 9.06 -4.53 19.26
CA GLN A 14 8.73 -5.79 19.91
C GLN A 14 7.22 -5.99 20.18
N ALA A 15 6.36 -5.34 19.39
CA ALA A 15 4.90 -5.50 19.40
C ALA A 15 4.47 -6.62 18.43
N TRP A 16 4.85 -7.86 18.73
CA TRP A 16 4.71 -9.01 17.81
C TRP A 16 3.24 -9.39 17.55
N ASP A 17 2.45 -9.40 18.62
CA ASP A 17 1.01 -9.63 18.63
C ASP A 17 0.27 -8.59 17.78
N ALA A 18 0.53 -7.30 18.03
CA ALA A 18 -0.06 -6.19 17.28
C ALA A 18 0.32 -6.24 15.79
N ALA A 19 1.56 -6.65 15.46
CA ALA A 19 2.00 -6.79 14.09
C ALA A 19 1.22 -7.89 13.34
N ILE A 20 0.99 -9.04 13.98
CA ILE A 20 0.26 -10.17 13.38
C ILE A 20 -1.24 -9.88 13.33
N PHE A 21 -1.81 -9.26 14.36
CA PHE A 21 -3.18 -8.79 14.35
C PHE A 21 -3.39 -7.78 13.20
N HIS A 22 -2.46 -6.86 12.98
CA HIS A 22 -2.49 -5.96 11.83
C HIS A 22 -2.36 -6.69 10.50
N LEU A 23 -1.49 -7.70 10.42
CA LEU A 23 -1.35 -8.51 9.22
C LEU A 23 -2.67 -9.19 8.82
N MET A 24 -3.37 -9.79 9.80
CA MET A 24 -4.65 -10.44 9.58
C MET A 24 -5.74 -9.45 9.14
N THR A 25 -5.96 -8.37 9.89
CA THR A 25 -6.96 -7.36 9.53
C THR A 25 -6.64 -6.72 8.18
N HIS A 26 -5.35 -6.48 7.90
CA HIS A 26 -4.87 -6.01 6.61
C HIS A 26 -5.16 -6.96 5.47
N ALA A 27 -5.05 -8.27 5.66
CA ALA A 27 -5.42 -9.24 4.65
C ALA A 27 -6.91 -9.09 4.26
N PHE A 28 -7.81 -8.91 5.23
CA PHE A 28 -9.24 -8.73 4.97
C PHE A 28 -9.53 -7.47 4.15
N PHE A 29 -9.14 -6.28 4.64
CA PHE A 29 -9.48 -5.03 3.96
C PHE A 29 -8.69 -4.82 2.66
N LYS A 30 -7.48 -5.39 2.53
CA LYS A 30 -6.77 -5.36 1.24
C LYS A 30 -7.40 -6.28 0.22
N ALA A 31 -7.78 -7.50 0.59
CA ALA A 31 -8.49 -8.38 -0.31
C ALA A 31 -9.79 -7.71 -0.79
N LEU A 32 -10.55 -7.10 0.12
CA LEU A 32 -11.74 -6.33 -0.22
C LEU A 32 -11.47 -5.24 -1.25
N LEU A 33 -10.47 -4.38 -1.00
CA LEU A 33 -10.11 -3.26 -1.89
C LEU A 33 -9.62 -3.74 -3.25
N PHE A 34 -8.83 -4.81 -3.32
CA PHE A 34 -8.34 -5.34 -4.60
C PHE A 34 -9.45 -6.02 -5.41
N LEU A 35 -10.32 -6.82 -4.78
CA LEU A 35 -11.47 -7.43 -5.46
C LEU A 35 -12.45 -6.35 -5.93
N ALA A 36 -12.76 -5.37 -5.09
CA ALA A 36 -13.60 -4.24 -5.46
C ALA A 36 -12.98 -3.43 -6.62
N SER A 37 -11.67 -3.18 -6.60
CA SER A 37 -10.96 -2.51 -7.70
C SER A 37 -11.04 -3.31 -9.00
N GLY A 38 -10.86 -4.63 -8.95
CA GLY A 38 -11.03 -5.49 -10.11
C GLY A 38 -12.46 -5.40 -10.68
N SER A 39 -13.46 -5.35 -9.81
CA SER A 39 -14.85 -5.14 -10.21
C SER A 39 -15.10 -3.78 -10.86
N VAL A 40 -14.46 -2.69 -10.39
CA VAL A 40 -14.56 -1.37 -11.03
C VAL A 40 -13.93 -1.40 -12.41
N ILE A 41 -12.71 -1.92 -12.53
CA ILE A 41 -11.97 -1.98 -13.80
C ILE A 41 -12.78 -2.77 -14.83
N LEU A 42 -13.37 -3.90 -14.43
CA LEU A 42 -14.22 -4.70 -15.31
C LEU A 42 -15.51 -3.96 -15.69
N ALA A 43 -16.19 -3.32 -14.73
CA ALA A 43 -17.40 -2.54 -14.96
C ALA A 43 -17.17 -1.32 -15.88
N CYS A 44 -15.94 -0.81 -15.92
CA CYS A 44 -15.50 0.29 -16.78
C CYS A 44 -14.75 -0.18 -18.04
N HIS A 45 -15.03 -1.38 -18.55
CA HIS A 45 -14.46 -1.90 -19.80
C HIS A 45 -12.92 -1.94 -19.82
N HIS A 46 -12.30 -2.42 -18.73
CA HIS A 46 -10.85 -2.50 -18.54
C HIS A 46 -10.12 -1.16 -18.39
N GLU A 47 -10.84 -0.04 -18.23
CA GLU A 47 -10.22 1.24 -17.91
C GLU A 47 -9.66 1.20 -16.48
N GLN A 48 -8.40 1.62 -16.32
CA GLN A 48 -7.70 1.65 -15.03
C GLN A 48 -7.37 3.09 -14.59
N ASN A 49 -7.44 4.04 -15.52
CA ASN A 49 -7.18 5.44 -15.21
C ASN A 49 -8.37 6.04 -14.45
N ILE A 50 -8.16 6.32 -13.16
CA ILE A 50 -9.16 6.92 -12.28
C ILE A 50 -9.69 8.27 -12.78
N PHE A 51 -8.93 9.02 -13.59
CA PHE A 51 -9.38 10.31 -14.12
C PHE A 51 -10.36 10.20 -15.29
N LYS A 52 -10.40 9.04 -15.94
CA LYS A 52 -11.40 8.70 -16.96
C LYS A 52 -12.64 8.02 -16.37
N MET A 53 -12.62 7.72 -15.07
CA MET A 53 -13.77 7.25 -14.31
C MET A 53 -14.51 8.46 -13.70
N GLY A 54 -15.47 8.19 -12.82
CA GLY A 54 -16.20 9.20 -12.06
C GLY A 54 -17.66 8.84 -11.90
N GLY A 55 -18.32 9.37 -10.87
CA GLY A 55 -19.78 9.26 -10.71
C GLY A 55 -20.36 7.85 -10.46
N LEU A 56 -19.51 6.83 -10.23
CA LEU A 56 -19.91 5.43 -10.19
C LEU A 56 -20.75 5.00 -8.97
N ARG A 57 -20.95 5.89 -7.98
CA ARG A 57 -21.68 5.57 -6.73
C ARG A 57 -23.09 5.03 -6.97
N LYS A 58 -23.77 5.48 -8.03
CA LYS A 58 -25.13 5.05 -8.39
C LYS A 58 -25.13 3.80 -9.27
N SER A 59 -24.13 3.67 -10.15
CA SER A 59 -24.03 2.60 -11.13
C SER A 59 -23.62 1.27 -10.48
N ILE A 60 -22.72 1.30 -9.48
CA ILE A 60 -22.20 0.10 -8.78
C ILE A 60 -22.18 0.28 -7.25
N PRO A 61 -23.35 0.34 -6.59
CA PRO A 61 -23.45 0.71 -5.17
C PRO A 61 -22.79 -0.28 -4.21
N LEU A 62 -22.83 -1.60 -4.50
CA LEU A 62 -22.16 -2.61 -3.67
C LEU A 62 -20.64 -2.40 -3.67
N VAL A 63 -20.06 -2.17 -4.85
CA VAL A 63 -18.62 -1.95 -5.01
C VAL A 63 -18.20 -0.64 -4.34
N TYR A 64 -19.01 0.40 -4.47
CA TYR A 64 -18.81 1.66 -3.74
C TYR A 64 -18.79 1.45 -2.22
N LEU A 65 -19.73 0.67 -1.67
CA LEU A 65 -19.75 0.34 -0.24
C LEU A 65 -18.51 -0.46 0.18
N CYS A 66 -18.07 -1.42 -0.63
CA CYS A 66 -16.83 -2.17 -0.38
C CYS A 66 -15.61 -1.24 -0.32
N PHE A 67 -15.52 -0.27 -1.24
CA PHE A 67 -14.46 0.74 -1.23
C PHE A 67 -14.53 1.66 -0.01
N LEU A 68 -15.74 2.07 0.41
CA LEU A 68 -15.90 2.87 1.62
C LEU A 68 -15.49 2.10 2.87
N VAL A 69 -15.96 0.87 3.06
CA VAL A 69 -15.64 0.06 4.24
C VAL A 69 -14.16 -0.31 4.26
N GLY A 70 -13.62 -0.83 3.15
CA GLY A 70 -12.21 -1.16 3.04
C GLY A 70 -11.30 0.06 3.15
N GLY A 71 -11.71 1.19 2.57
CA GLY A 71 -11.00 2.46 2.65
C GLY A 71 -11.01 3.08 4.05
N ALA A 72 -12.15 3.00 4.74
CA ALA A 72 -12.28 3.41 6.14
C ALA A 72 -11.41 2.53 7.06
N ALA A 73 -11.42 1.21 6.84
CA ALA A 73 -10.57 0.29 7.59
C ALA A 73 -9.08 0.54 7.36
N LEU A 74 -8.67 0.75 6.11
CA LEU A 74 -7.30 1.13 5.77
C LEU A 74 -6.89 2.48 6.40
N SER A 75 -7.84 3.41 6.50
CA SER A 75 -7.66 4.74 7.09
C SER A 75 -7.76 4.75 8.62
N ALA A 76 -8.04 3.60 9.26
CA ALA A 76 -8.23 3.46 10.69
C ALA A 76 -9.33 4.38 11.25
N LEU A 77 -10.50 4.39 10.61
CA LEU A 77 -11.65 5.18 11.07
C LEU A 77 -12.15 4.64 12.44
N PRO A 78 -12.37 5.50 13.44
CA PRO A 78 -12.70 5.08 14.80
C PRO A 78 -13.94 4.18 14.91
N LEU A 79 -13.95 3.32 15.93
CA LEU A 79 -15.10 2.52 16.43
C LEU A 79 -15.65 1.43 15.50
N VAL A 80 -15.61 1.61 14.19
CA VAL A 80 -16.30 0.73 13.24
C VAL A 80 -15.33 -0.19 12.48
N THR A 81 -14.02 0.10 12.50
CA THR A 81 -13.08 -0.56 11.59
C THR A 81 -12.00 -1.37 12.30
N ALA A 82 -11.71 -2.56 11.77
CA ALA A 82 -10.66 -3.41 12.32
C ALA A 82 -9.26 -2.75 12.27
N GLY A 83 -9.03 -1.88 11.27
CA GLY A 83 -7.77 -1.16 11.15
C GLY A 83 -7.54 -0.08 12.22
N PHE A 84 -8.59 0.40 12.90
CA PHE A 84 -8.44 1.27 14.06
C PHE A 84 -7.85 0.52 15.25
N PHE A 85 -8.50 -0.58 15.66
CA PHE A 85 -8.05 -1.42 16.77
C PHE A 85 -6.59 -1.88 16.59
N SER A 86 -6.25 -2.27 15.36
CA SER A 86 -4.92 -2.75 15.04
C SER A 86 -3.83 -1.67 15.04
N LYS A 87 -4.07 -0.50 14.42
CA LYS A 87 -3.08 0.59 14.44
C LYS A 87 -2.94 1.20 15.83
N ASP A 88 -3.99 1.13 16.63
CA ASP A 88 -3.97 1.62 18.00
C ASP A 88 -3.12 0.74 18.92
N GLU A 89 -3.20 -0.60 18.80
CA GLU A 89 -2.29 -1.51 19.49
C GLU A 89 -0.82 -1.21 19.20
N ILE A 90 -0.48 -0.95 17.93
CA ILE A 90 0.88 -0.59 17.52
C ILE A 90 1.31 0.76 18.13
N SER A 91 0.40 1.73 18.20
CA SER A 91 0.67 3.05 18.77
C SER A 91 0.85 2.99 20.29
N ARG A 92 0.09 2.13 20.97
CA ARG A 92 0.16 1.90 22.43
C ARG A 92 1.51 1.34 22.87
N VAL A 93 2.04 0.34 22.16
CA VAL A 93 3.35 -0.24 22.50
C VAL A 93 4.50 0.77 22.26
N ARG A 94 4.31 1.64 21.26
CA ARG A 94 5.32 2.64 20.88
C ARG A 94 5.54 3.75 21.89
N TRP A 95 4.47 4.28 22.47
CA TRP A 95 4.57 5.38 23.45
C TRP A 95 5.53 5.04 24.59
N ARG A 96 5.65 3.76 24.93
CA ARG A 96 6.48 3.27 26.02
C ARG A 96 7.96 3.10 25.66
N MET A 97 8.31 2.83 24.41
CA MET A 97 9.69 2.52 23.99
C MET A 97 10.49 3.75 23.49
N VAL A 98 10.24 4.94 24.06
CA VAL A 98 11.13 6.13 23.98
C VAL A 98 11.29 6.79 22.58
N ASN A 99 10.66 6.27 21.51
CA ASN A 99 10.82 6.81 20.16
C ASN A 99 9.61 7.64 19.67
N ILE A 100 9.44 8.84 20.24
CA ILE A 100 8.43 9.83 19.82
C ILE A 100 8.46 10.09 18.31
N ASN A 101 9.65 10.09 17.69
CA ASN A 101 9.83 10.30 16.27
C ASN A 101 9.12 9.24 15.42
N LEU A 102 9.20 7.98 15.83
CA LEU A 102 8.54 6.89 15.13
C LEU A 102 7.01 6.96 15.32
N MET A 103 6.54 7.50 16.45
CA MET A 103 5.11 7.70 16.69
C MET A 103 4.56 8.81 15.79
N VAL A 104 5.25 9.95 15.74
CA VAL A 104 4.90 11.07 14.86
C VAL A 104 4.92 10.62 13.40
N ALA A 105 5.93 9.86 12.98
CA ALA A 105 5.97 9.27 11.64
C ALA A 105 4.76 8.34 11.38
N GLY A 106 4.35 7.55 12.38
CA GLY A 106 3.14 6.73 12.33
C GLY A 106 1.85 7.56 12.23
N LEU A 107 1.73 8.68 12.93
CA LEU A 107 0.55 9.56 12.83
C LEU A 107 0.50 10.27 11.47
N VAL A 108 1.64 10.80 11.00
CA VAL A 108 1.76 11.41 9.66
C VAL A 108 1.44 10.39 8.57
N GLY A 109 1.91 9.15 8.71
CA GLY A 109 1.56 8.07 7.79
C GLY A 109 0.06 7.75 7.79
N ALA A 110 -0.62 7.88 8.93
CA ALA A 110 -2.05 7.58 9.06
C ALA A 110 -2.86 8.68 8.38
N PHE A 111 -2.48 9.94 8.62
CA PHE A 111 -2.99 11.10 7.90
C PHE A 111 -2.84 10.94 6.38
N MET A 112 -1.62 10.65 5.90
CA MET A 112 -1.35 10.43 4.48
C MET A 112 -2.19 9.28 3.91
N THR A 113 -2.34 8.19 4.67
CA THR A 113 -3.15 7.04 4.29
C THR A 113 -4.61 7.40 4.07
N SER A 114 -5.20 8.14 4.99
CA SER A 114 -6.58 8.60 4.86
C SER A 114 -6.75 9.54 3.65
N LEU A 115 -5.80 10.47 3.46
CA LEU A 115 -5.84 11.45 2.38
C LEU A 115 -5.78 10.79 1.00
N TYR A 116 -4.80 9.92 0.74
CA TYR A 116 -4.67 9.30 -0.58
C TYR A 116 -5.77 8.26 -0.87
N THR A 117 -6.25 7.56 0.17
CA THR A 117 -7.31 6.55 0.03
C THR A 117 -8.62 7.21 -0.36
N PHE A 118 -9.03 8.24 0.38
CA PHE A 118 -10.30 8.92 0.10
C PHE A 118 -10.22 9.81 -1.14
N ARG A 119 -9.04 10.38 -1.47
CA ARG A 119 -8.81 11.00 -2.79
C ARG A 119 -9.18 10.04 -3.91
N MET A 120 -8.70 8.79 -3.87
CA MET A 120 -9.01 7.78 -4.88
C MET A 120 -10.51 7.48 -4.92
N ILE A 121 -11.14 7.22 -3.76
CA ILE A 121 -12.58 6.92 -3.67
C ILE A 121 -13.43 8.07 -4.24
N PHE A 122 -13.10 9.33 -3.91
CA PHE A 122 -13.84 10.49 -4.41
C PHE A 122 -13.63 10.72 -5.90
N ILE A 123 -12.43 10.48 -6.44
CA ILE A 123 -12.19 10.61 -7.88
C ILE A 123 -12.98 9.55 -8.67
N VAL A 124 -13.02 8.29 -8.19
CA VAL A 124 -13.64 7.17 -8.91
C VAL A 124 -15.17 7.18 -8.80
N PHE A 125 -15.72 7.40 -7.59
CA PHE A 125 -17.15 7.21 -7.34
C PHE A 125 -17.99 8.50 -7.31
N HIS A 126 -17.35 9.65 -7.13
CA HIS A 126 -18.02 10.95 -7.09
C HIS A 126 -17.65 11.81 -8.30
N GLY A 127 -18.36 12.93 -8.47
CA GLY A 127 -18.20 13.81 -9.64
C GLY A 127 -19.04 13.38 -10.83
N LYS A 128 -18.64 13.84 -12.01
CA LYS A 128 -19.34 13.57 -13.27
C LYS A 128 -19.01 12.15 -13.75
N GLU A 129 -20.04 11.39 -14.11
CA GLU A 129 -19.87 10.09 -14.77
C GLU A 129 -19.30 10.31 -16.17
N GLN A 130 -18.15 9.71 -16.44
CA GLN A 130 -17.44 9.79 -17.73
C GLN A 130 -17.64 8.50 -18.55
N ILE A 131 -17.81 7.36 -17.88
CA ILE A 131 -18.03 6.04 -18.47
C ILE A 131 -19.30 5.47 -17.86
N HIS A 132 -20.22 5.02 -18.69
CA HIS A 132 -21.40 4.28 -18.25
C HIS A 132 -20.98 2.89 -17.79
N ALA A 133 -20.91 2.69 -16.48
CA ALA A 133 -20.49 1.42 -15.92
C ALA A 133 -21.65 0.43 -15.85
N HIS A 134 -21.38 -0.82 -16.22
CA HIS A 134 -22.32 -1.93 -16.07
C HIS A 134 -21.97 -2.76 -14.84
N ALA A 135 -22.94 -2.91 -13.93
CA ALA A 135 -22.74 -3.70 -12.72
C ALA A 135 -22.57 -5.19 -13.07
N VAL A 136 -21.44 -5.76 -12.66
CA VAL A 136 -21.23 -7.21 -12.65
C VAL A 136 -22.11 -7.81 -11.56
N LYS A 137 -22.96 -8.78 -11.92
CA LYS A 137 -23.86 -9.47 -11.00
C LYS A 137 -23.56 -10.96 -11.03
N GLY A 138 -23.47 -11.57 -9.86
CA GLY A 138 -23.31 -13.01 -9.69
C GLY A 138 -22.98 -13.37 -8.25
N VAL A 139 -23.44 -14.53 -7.78
CA VAL A 139 -23.17 -14.98 -6.40
C VAL A 139 -21.67 -15.14 -6.17
N THR A 140 -20.95 -15.66 -7.17
CA THR A 140 -19.48 -15.83 -7.14
C THR A 140 -18.72 -14.51 -7.04
N HIS A 141 -19.34 -13.38 -7.42
CA HIS A 141 -18.78 -12.04 -7.30
C HIS A 141 -19.19 -11.37 -6.00
N SER A 142 -20.49 -11.37 -5.68
CA SER A 142 -21.02 -10.67 -4.50
C SER A 142 -20.65 -11.35 -3.19
N LEU A 143 -20.58 -12.69 -3.13
CA LEU A 143 -20.32 -13.42 -1.89
C LEU A 143 -18.93 -13.13 -1.32
N PRO A 144 -17.82 -13.23 -2.09
CA PRO A 144 -16.50 -12.85 -1.57
C PRO A 144 -16.44 -11.40 -1.11
N LEU A 145 -17.06 -10.48 -1.85
CA LEU A 145 -17.10 -9.05 -1.49
C LEU A 145 -17.85 -8.83 -0.18
N ILE A 146 -19.01 -9.44 0.03
CA ILE A 146 -19.80 -9.27 1.25
C ILE A 146 -19.08 -9.89 2.46
N VAL A 147 -18.51 -11.08 2.32
CA VAL A 147 -17.74 -11.72 3.40
C VAL A 147 -16.56 -10.85 3.82
N LEU A 148 -15.77 -10.38 2.85
CA LEU A 148 -14.63 -9.50 3.12
C LEU A 148 -15.06 -8.12 3.64
N LEU A 149 -16.21 -7.61 3.20
CA LEU A 149 -16.79 -6.37 3.72
C LEU A 149 -17.08 -6.51 5.22
N ILE A 150 -17.76 -7.59 5.62
CA ILE A 150 -18.06 -7.85 7.04
C ILE A 150 -16.75 -7.99 7.83
N LEU A 151 -15.81 -8.81 7.37
CA LEU A 151 -14.51 -9.00 8.02
C LEU A 151 -13.64 -7.73 8.06
N SER A 152 -13.89 -6.74 7.22
CA SER A 152 -13.17 -5.46 7.23
C SER A 152 -13.73 -4.46 8.26
N THR A 153 -14.91 -4.73 8.83
CA THR A 153 -15.49 -3.95 9.93
C THR A 153 -15.00 -4.43 11.30
N PHE A 154 -15.58 -3.91 12.38
CA PHE A 154 -15.31 -4.33 13.76
C PHE A 154 -15.43 -5.85 13.96
N VAL A 155 -16.23 -6.54 13.15
CA VAL A 155 -16.38 -8.01 13.22
C VAL A 155 -15.04 -8.72 13.00
N GLY A 156 -14.20 -8.22 12.09
CA GLY A 156 -12.85 -8.78 11.90
C GLY A 156 -11.92 -8.56 13.08
N ALA A 157 -12.14 -7.51 13.88
CA ALA A 157 -11.37 -7.26 15.10
C ALA A 157 -11.75 -8.20 16.25
N LEU A 158 -12.93 -8.83 16.19
CA LEU A 158 -13.32 -9.86 17.17
C LEU A 158 -12.50 -11.15 17.02
N ILE A 159 -11.86 -11.35 15.87
CA ILE A 159 -10.97 -12.48 15.63
C ILE A 159 -9.62 -12.17 16.26
N VAL A 160 -9.31 -12.80 17.39
CA VAL A 160 -8.01 -12.67 18.06
C VAL A 160 -7.14 -13.87 17.70
N PRO A 161 -5.96 -13.68 17.08
CA PRO A 161 -5.06 -14.79 16.80
C PRO A 161 -4.53 -15.38 18.13
N PRO A 162 -4.50 -16.71 18.30
CA PRO A 162 -4.04 -17.35 19.53
C PRO A 162 -2.51 -17.33 19.60
N LEU A 163 -1.95 -16.18 20.00
CA LEU A 163 -0.50 -15.95 20.02
C LEU A 163 0.12 -16.14 21.42
N GLN A 164 -0.71 -16.32 22.44
CA GLN A 164 -0.27 -16.56 23.81
C GLN A 164 0.53 -17.85 23.90
N GLY A 165 1.74 -17.77 24.47
CA GLY A 165 2.64 -18.93 24.61
C GLY A 165 3.47 -19.28 23.37
N VAL A 166 3.22 -18.64 22.21
CA VAL A 166 4.01 -18.83 20.99
C VAL A 166 5.03 -17.70 20.81
N LEU A 167 4.64 -16.47 21.16
CA LEU A 167 5.47 -15.27 21.03
C LEU A 167 5.87 -14.72 22.40
N PRO A 168 6.99 -13.97 22.48
CA PRO A 168 7.37 -13.25 23.70
C PRO A 168 6.18 -12.39 24.17
N GLN A 169 5.85 -12.49 25.45
CA GLN A 169 4.74 -11.71 26.01
C GLN A 169 5.04 -10.22 25.86
N THR A 170 4.14 -9.51 25.17
CA THR A 170 4.12 -8.06 25.12
C THR A 170 3.77 -7.52 26.50
N THR A 171 4.58 -6.58 26.99
CA THR A 171 4.43 -6.03 28.34
C THR A 171 3.20 -5.09 28.38
N GLU A 172 2.07 -5.62 28.86
CA GLU A 172 0.81 -4.93 29.16
C GLU A 172 0.96 -4.01 30.39
N LEU A 173 1.07 -2.68 30.26
CA LEU A 173 0.99 -1.75 31.41
C LEU A 173 0.84 -0.25 31.07
N ALA A 174 -0.39 0.29 31.13
CA ALA A 174 -0.76 1.66 31.55
C ALA A 174 -2.16 2.08 31.00
N HIS A 175 -3.21 1.98 31.81
CA HIS A 175 -4.61 2.33 31.44
C HIS A 175 -4.88 3.83 31.18
N GLY A 176 -3.99 4.75 31.60
CA GLY A 176 -4.30 6.19 31.64
C GLY A 176 -4.01 7.01 30.37
N SER A 177 -2.94 6.68 29.62
CA SER A 177 -2.55 7.41 28.39
C SER A 177 -3.10 6.78 27.10
N MET A 178 -3.88 5.71 27.23
CA MET A 178 -4.44 4.93 26.11
C MET A 178 -5.46 5.77 25.34
N LEU A 179 -6.41 6.37 26.06
CA LEU A 179 -7.50 7.14 25.47
C LEU A 179 -7.00 8.37 24.67
N THR A 180 -5.94 9.03 25.12
CA THR A 180 -5.40 10.21 24.42
C THR A 180 -4.82 9.85 23.05
N LEU A 181 -4.14 8.71 22.94
CA LEU A 181 -3.53 8.27 21.68
C LEU A 181 -4.59 7.73 20.72
N GLU A 182 -5.57 7.00 21.24
CA GLU A 182 -6.75 6.55 20.49
C GLU A 182 -7.49 7.73 19.85
N ILE A 183 -7.85 8.73 20.66
CA ILE A 183 -8.53 9.94 20.21
C ILE A 183 -7.67 10.69 19.19
N THR A 184 -6.37 10.85 19.47
CA THR A 184 -5.45 11.57 18.55
C THR A 184 -5.39 10.87 17.19
N SER A 185 -5.22 9.55 17.17
CA SER A 185 -5.16 8.79 15.92
C SER A 185 -6.49 8.87 15.14
N GLY A 186 -7.62 8.79 15.85
CA GLY A 186 -8.96 8.92 15.28
C GLY A 186 -9.21 10.30 14.69
N VAL A 187 -8.84 11.36 15.40
CA VAL A 187 -8.93 12.74 14.92
C VAL A 187 -8.08 12.92 13.66
N VAL A 188 -6.84 12.43 13.66
CA VAL A 188 -5.95 12.52 12.49
C VAL A 188 -6.55 11.82 11.27
N ALA A 189 -7.14 10.64 11.44
CA ALA A 189 -7.83 9.93 10.37
C ALA A 189 -9.03 10.73 9.84
N VAL A 190 -9.90 11.21 10.74
CA VAL A 190 -11.09 11.99 10.36
C VAL A 190 -10.71 13.29 9.65
N VAL A 191 -9.72 14.01 10.16
CA VAL A 191 -9.20 15.24 9.54
C VAL A 191 -8.70 14.97 8.13
N GLY A 192 -7.95 13.88 7.91
CA GLY A 192 -7.47 13.54 6.57
C GLY A 192 -8.60 13.17 5.59
N ILE A 193 -9.66 12.50 6.06
CA ILE A 193 -10.86 12.21 5.25
C ILE A 193 -11.61 13.49 4.90
N LEU A 194 -11.85 14.36 5.87
CA LEU A 194 -12.53 15.65 5.67
C LEU A 194 -11.74 16.56 4.73
N LEU A 195 -10.41 16.59 4.88
CA LEU A 195 -9.54 17.32 3.99
C LEU A 195 -9.58 16.75 2.56
N ALA A 196 -9.57 15.41 2.41
CA ALA A 196 -9.75 14.77 1.11
C ALA A 196 -11.09 15.14 0.48
N ALA A 197 -12.16 15.16 1.28
CA ALA A 197 -13.50 15.51 0.83
C ALA A 197 -13.56 16.95 0.33
N TRP A 198 -13.03 17.90 1.11
CA TRP A 198 -12.96 19.31 0.75
C TRP A 198 -12.16 19.54 -0.54
N LEU A 199 -11.02 18.88 -0.68
CA LEU A 199 -10.12 19.04 -1.83
C LEU A 199 -10.66 18.40 -3.13
N TRP A 200 -11.35 17.26 -3.05
CA TRP A 200 -11.70 16.45 -4.25
C TRP A 200 -13.18 16.33 -4.61
N LEU A 201 -14.13 16.60 -3.70
CA LEU A 201 -15.57 16.58 -4.02
C LEU A 201 -16.05 17.83 -4.76
N GLY A 202 -15.34 18.95 -4.60
CA GLY A 202 -15.64 20.22 -5.27
C GLY A 202 -14.99 20.38 -6.65
N LYS A 203 -14.76 21.63 -7.05
CA LYS A 203 -14.16 22.00 -8.36
C LYS A 203 -12.65 21.69 -8.48
N ARG A 204 -12.01 21.18 -7.42
CA ARG A 204 -10.57 20.81 -7.35
C ARG A 204 -9.60 21.95 -7.71
N THR A 205 -10.05 23.21 -7.71
CA THR A 205 -9.28 24.37 -8.19
C THR A 205 -7.96 24.54 -7.45
N LEU A 206 -7.97 24.39 -6.12
CA LEU A 206 -6.78 24.51 -5.27
C LEU A 206 -5.76 23.41 -5.59
N VAL A 207 -6.20 22.16 -5.68
CA VAL A 207 -5.32 21.03 -6.00
C VAL A 207 -4.70 21.21 -7.40
N THR A 208 -5.50 21.59 -8.39
CA THR A 208 -5.03 21.81 -9.76
C THR A 208 -4.06 22.99 -9.82
N SER A 209 -4.32 24.08 -9.10
CA SER A 209 -3.41 25.23 -9.03
C SER A 209 -2.05 24.85 -8.41
N ILE A 210 -2.05 24.12 -7.30
CA ILE A 210 -0.81 23.64 -6.66
C ILE A 210 -0.08 22.66 -7.58
N ALA A 211 -0.79 21.72 -8.21
CA ALA A 211 -0.18 20.74 -9.12
C ALA A 211 0.48 21.38 -10.35
N ASN A 212 -0.07 22.49 -10.84
CA ASN A 212 0.47 23.23 -11.98
C ASN A 212 1.63 24.16 -11.61
N SER A 213 1.86 24.42 -10.32
CA SER A 213 3.03 25.19 -9.86
C SER A 213 4.33 24.42 -10.14
N ALA A 214 5.44 25.15 -10.35
CA ALA A 214 6.75 24.53 -10.53
C ALA A 214 7.15 23.55 -9.40
N PRO A 215 7.07 23.92 -8.10
CA PRO A 215 7.39 22.98 -7.02
C PRO A 215 6.39 21.82 -6.95
N GLY A 216 5.10 22.07 -7.20
CA GLY A 216 4.08 21.02 -7.20
C GLY A 216 4.29 20.00 -8.32
N ARG A 217 4.66 20.45 -9.53
CA ARG A 217 4.98 19.59 -10.66
C ARG A 217 6.22 18.75 -10.38
N LEU A 218 7.28 19.35 -9.82
CA LEU A 218 8.48 18.63 -9.41
C LEU A 218 8.14 17.52 -8.42
N LEU A 219 7.49 17.85 -7.30
CA LEU A 219 7.13 16.86 -6.27
C LEU A 219 6.19 15.78 -6.83
N SER A 220 5.22 16.16 -7.65
CA SER A 220 4.32 15.22 -8.31
C SER A 220 5.08 14.24 -9.21
N THR A 221 6.02 14.71 -10.03
CA THR A 221 6.84 13.82 -10.86
C THR A 221 7.75 12.92 -10.03
N TRP A 222 8.29 13.43 -8.93
CA TRP A 222 9.19 12.67 -8.08
C TRP A 222 8.47 11.53 -7.34
N TRP A 223 7.33 11.81 -6.72
CA TRP A 223 6.53 10.80 -6.04
C TRP A 223 5.87 9.81 -7.02
N TYR A 224 5.50 10.27 -8.23
CA TYR A 224 4.98 9.39 -9.28
C TYR A 224 6.02 8.35 -9.73
N ASN A 225 7.30 8.74 -9.83
CA ASN A 225 8.40 7.86 -10.23
C ASN A 225 9.01 7.10 -9.03
N ALA A 226 8.20 6.70 -8.06
CA ALA A 226 8.63 5.91 -6.88
C ALA A 226 9.85 6.50 -6.15
N TRP A 227 9.88 7.83 -5.96
CA TRP A 227 11.00 8.58 -5.37
C TRP A 227 12.33 8.48 -6.14
N GLY A 228 12.32 7.94 -7.36
CA GLY A 228 13.51 7.70 -8.17
C GLY A 228 14.26 6.41 -7.83
N PHE A 229 13.73 5.54 -6.95
CA PHE A 229 14.38 4.28 -6.60
C PHE A 229 14.50 3.35 -7.82
N ASP A 230 13.50 3.29 -8.68
CA ASP A 230 13.56 2.46 -9.90
C ASP A 230 14.68 2.91 -10.84
N TRP A 231 14.87 4.24 -10.97
CA TRP A 231 15.96 4.83 -11.74
C TRP A 231 17.33 4.53 -11.09
N LEU A 232 17.41 4.67 -9.77
CA LEU A 232 18.64 4.39 -9.02
C LEU A 232 19.03 2.92 -9.15
N TYR A 233 18.08 2.01 -8.95
CA TYR A 233 18.27 0.56 -9.09
C TYR A 233 18.67 0.17 -10.51
N ASP A 234 18.01 0.74 -11.52
CA ASP A 234 18.40 0.53 -12.91
C ASP A 234 19.85 0.94 -13.15
N LYS A 235 20.21 2.16 -12.72
CA LYS A 235 21.51 2.76 -13.00
C LYS A 235 22.65 2.09 -12.24
N VAL A 236 22.44 1.72 -10.98
CA VAL A 236 23.49 1.21 -10.08
C VAL A 236 23.58 -0.31 -10.10
N VAL A 237 22.46 -1.02 -10.28
CA VAL A 237 22.44 -2.49 -10.20
C VAL A 237 22.22 -3.10 -11.58
N ARG A 238 21.09 -2.81 -12.23
CA ARG A 238 20.68 -3.50 -13.47
C ARG A 238 21.64 -3.26 -14.62
N LYS A 239 21.96 -2.00 -14.93
CA LYS A 239 22.83 -1.64 -16.08
C LYS A 239 24.26 -2.18 -15.92
N PRO A 240 24.93 -2.03 -14.77
CA PRO A 240 26.23 -2.65 -14.56
C PRO A 240 26.19 -4.17 -14.67
N PHE A 241 25.17 -4.82 -14.09
CA PHE A 241 25.00 -6.27 -14.21
C PHE A 241 24.85 -6.73 -15.66
N LEU A 242 23.99 -6.09 -16.44
CA LEU A 242 23.83 -6.38 -17.87
C LEU A 242 25.11 -6.06 -18.66
N GLY A 243 25.85 -5.03 -18.28
CA GLY A 243 27.15 -4.70 -18.85
C GLY A 243 28.17 -5.82 -18.64
N ILE A 244 28.25 -6.37 -17.42
CA ILE A 244 29.10 -7.52 -17.09
C ILE A 244 28.64 -8.76 -17.88
N ALA A 245 27.34 -9.06 -17.91
CA ALA A 245 26.80 -10.19 -18.65
C ALA A 245 27.11 -10.10 -20.15
N TRP A 246 27.03 -8.90 -20.73
CA TRP A 246 27.40 -8.65 -22.12
C TRP A 246 28.91 -8.75 -22.34
N LEU A 247 29.74 -8.27 -21.41
CA LEU A 247 31.20 -8.38 -21.48
C LEU A 247 31.65 -9.85 -21.47
N LEU A 248 31.00 -10.67 -20.63
CA LEU A 248 31.29 -12.09 -20.47
C LEU A 248 30.53 -13.00 -21.46
N LYS A 249 29.83 -12.44 -22.46
CA LYS A 249 29.07 -13.22 -23.45
C LYS A 249 29.92 -14.22 -24.23
N ARG A 250 31.21 -13.93 -24.39
CA ARG A 250 32.23 -14.87 -24.85
C ARG A 250 33.08 -15.17 -23.64
N ASP A 251 33.05 -16.42 -23.20
CA ASP A 251 33.75 -16.81 -21.99
C ASP A 251 35.26 -16.53 -22.15
N PRO A 252 35.78 -15.50 -21.46
CA PRO A 252 37.17 -15.09 -21.61
C PRO A 252 38.10 -16.14 -21.00
N LEU A 253 37.64 -16.87 -19.97
CA LEU A 253 38.41 -17.93 -19.33
C LEU A 253 38.53 -19.14 -20.25
N ASN A 254 37.42 -19.57 -20.86
CA ASN A 254 37.46 -20.63 -21.87
C ASN A 254 38.36 -20.23 -23.06
N SER A 255 38.27 -18.97 -23.53
CA SER A 255 39.14 -18.47 -24.59
C SER A 255 40.62 -18.53 -24.20
N MET A 256 40.96 -18.15 -22.96
CA MET A 256 42.31 -18.20 -22.41
C MET A 256 42.83 -19.64 -22.25
N MET A 257 41.99 -20.55 -21.75
CA MET A 257 42.33 -21.97 -21.58
C MET A 257 42.53 -22.71 -22.91
N ASN A 258 41.92 -22.24 -23.99
CA ASN A 258 42.09 -22.83 -25.31
C ASN A 258 43.38 -22.36 -26.02
N ILE A 259 44.10 -21.36 -25.50
CA ILE A 259 45.35 -20.87 -26.12
C ILE A 259 46.41 -21.98 -26.25
N PRO A 260 46.74 -22.78 -25.21
CA PRO A 260 47.71 -23.86 -25.34
C PRO A 260 47.28 -24.94 -26.35
N ALA A 261 45.98 -25.24 -26.43
CA ALA A 261 45.43 -26.21 -27.37
C ALA A 261 45.53 -25.74 -28.84
N VAL A 262 45.45 -24.44 -29.08
CA VAL A 262 45.67 -23.86 -30.43
C VAL A 262 47.16 -23.86 -30.76
N LEU A 263 48.04 -23.52 -29.81
CA LEU A 263 49.49 -23.50 -30.00
C LEU A 263 50.04 -24.90 -30.35
N SER A 264 49.57 -25.96 -29.69
CA SER A 264 49.99 -27.33 -29.98
C SER A 264 49.57 -27.79 -31.38
N ARG A 265 48.36 -27.45 -31.83
CA ARG A 265 47.89 -27.75 -33.19
C ARG A 265 48.69 -27.01 -34.27
N LEU A 266 49.16 -25.80 -33.97
CA LEU A 266 50.02 -25.03 -34.89
C LEU A 266 51.41 -25.65 -35.01
N GLN A 267 52.01 -26.11 -33.91
CA GLN A 267 53.31 -26.81 -33.95
C GLN A 267 53.26 -28.10 -34.78
N VAL A 268 52.20 -28.91 -34.62
CA VAL A 268 52.05 -30.17 -35.39
C VAL A 268 51.91 -29.91 -36.89
N LYS A 269 51.29 -28.80 -37.31
CA LYS A 269 51.16 -28.42 -38.73
C LYS A 269 52.43 -27.86 -39.37
N VAL A 270 53.40 -27.39 -38.57
CA VAL A 270 54.68 -26.85 -39.07
C VAL A 270 55.74 -27.95 -39.19
N CYS A 271 55.55 -29.09 -38.51
CA CYS A 271 56.44 -30.25 -38.59
C CYS A 271 56.06 -31.29 -39.66
N CYS A 272 54.91 -31.15 -40.33
CA CYS A 272 54.54 -31.90 -41.54
C CYS A 272 54.71 -31.03 -42.77
#